data_AF-A0A177QRV4-F1
#
_entry.id   AF-A0A177QRV4-F1
#
_cell.length_a   1.000
_cell.length_b   1.000
_cell.length_c   1.000
_cell.angle_alpha   90.00
_cell.angle_beta   90.00
_cell.angle_gamma   90.00
#
_symmetry.space_group_name_H-M   'P 1'
#
loop_
_entity.id
_entity.type
_entity.pdbx_description
1 polymer ?
#
loop_
_entity_poly.entity_id
_entity_poly.type
_entity_poly.pdbx_seq_one_letter_code
_entity_poly.pdbx_strand_id
1 'polypeptide(L)'
;MITKHKGFFVLCLILAVLCCFLGKWQLQRYEFKKRLLNNYTERLHAAPKIFPQLLAIEKDLQFQPIKAQGVYLNDLTLFQQKLSEQGQPGYEILTPLRIKNEKKLLLIDRGWVPETCPVTIDTQQQQIITGNIKLLNEYQFILGKNILKSEQGVTVIQRVDMRDISELTHQEFFPFIIVLDRQPPTTVLPERHMAYAVQWFLFALIIIVSFYFFARERGRDEL
;
A
#
# COMPACT_ATOMS: atom_id res chain seq x y z
N MET A 1 32.32 28.43 33.62
CA MET A 1 31.76 28.83 32.31
C MET A 1 32.15 27.89 31.15
N ILE A 2 33.28 27.17 31.22
CA ILE A 2 33.79 26.27 30.16
C ILE A 2 32.94 25.00 29.90
N THR A 3 32.20 24.48 30.90
CA THR A 3 31.39 23.26 30.78
C THR A 3 30.10 23.41 29.97
N LYS A 4 29.53 24.63 29.89
CA LYS A 4 28.27 24.87 29.18
C LYS A 4 28.39 24.71 27.65
N HIS A 5 29.59 24.87 27.10
CA HIS A 5 29.79 24.84 25.65
C HIS A 5 30.13 23.45 25.11
N LYS A 6 30.76 22.58 25.90
CA LYS A 6 31.01 21.18 25.51
C LYS A 6 29.70 20.44 25.23
N GLY A 7 28.67 20.67 26.05
CA GLY A 7 27.33 20.11 25.83
C GLY A 7 26.69 20.56 24.52
N PHE A 8 26.84 21.85 24.17
CA PHE A 8 26.34 22.38 22.89
C PHE A 8 27.04 21.75 21.68
N PHE A 9 28.36 21.61 21.73
CA PHE A 9 29.13 20.99 20.64
C PHE A 9 28.75 19.51 20.43
N VAL A 10 28.62 18.76 21.52
CA VAL A 10 28.17 17.35 21.46
C VAL A 10 26.75 17.27 20.91
N LEU A 11 25.85 18.17 21.31
CA LEU A 11 24.48 18.23 20.80
C LEU A 11 24.45 18.50 19.28
N CYS A 12 25.19 19.48 18.78
CA CYS A 12 25.28 19.77 17.34
C CYS A 12 25.78 18.56 16.56
N LEU A 13 26.81 17.86 17.07
CA LEU A 13 27.33 16.65 16.43
C LEU A 13 26.27 15.53 16.38
N ILE A 14 25.56 15.30 17.49
CA ILE A 14 24.48 14.30 17.57
C ILE A 14 23.37 14.64 16.55
N LEU A 15 22.95 15.90 16.49
CA LEU A 15 21.91 16.35 15.55
C LEU A 15 22.36 16.19 14.10
N ALA A 16 23.61 16.53 13.77
CA ALA A 16 24.15 16.34 12.43
C ALA A 16 24.17 14.85 12.02
N VAL A 17 24.62 13.97 12.93
CA VAL A 17 24.62 12.51 12.70
C VAL A 17 23.19 11.98 12.52
N LEU A 18 22.25 12.44 13.35
CA LEU A 18 20.84 12.06 13.24
C LEU A 18 20.24 12.50 11.90
N CYS A 19 20.51 13.74 11.46
CA CYS A 19 20.06 14.24 10.17
C CYS A 19 20.63 13.40 9.01
N CYS A 20 21.92 13.06 9.04
CA CYS A 20 22.53 12.17 8.05
C CYS A 20 21.89 10.77 8.05
N PHE A 21 21.59 10.22 9.24
CA PHE A 21 20.90 8.93 9.38
C PHE A 21 19.50 8.98 8.76
N LEU A 22 18.71 10.01 9.09
CA LEU A 22 17.37 10.22 8.53
C LEU A 22 17.41 10.44 7.01
N GLY A 23 18.39 11.19 6.51
CA GLY A 23 18.61 11.37 5.07
C GLY A 23 18.89 10.05 4.34
N LYS A 24 19.77 9.20 4.91
CA LYS A 24 20.02 7.86 4.38
C LYS A 24 18.78 6.97 4.40
N TRP A 25 18.02 7.00 5.50
CA TRP A 25 16.77 6.24 5.61
C TRP A 25 15.73 6.68 4.56
N GLN A 26 15.59 7.99 4.33
CA GLN A 26 14.71 8.51 3.28
C GLN A 26 15.15 8.08 1.88
N LEU A 27 16.45 8.06 1.59
CA LEU A 27 16.97 7.57 0.31
C LEU A 27 16.71 6.07 0.12
N GLN A 28 16.90 5.26 1.17
CA GLN A 28 16.53 3.83 1.13
C GLN A 28 15.03 3.65 0.86
N ARG A 29 14.18 4.50 1.46
CA ARG A 29 12.74 4.46 1.23
C ARG A 29 12.37 4.86 -0.20
N TYR A 30 13.06 5.86 -0.76
CA TYR A 30 12.96 6.24 -2.17
C TYR A 30 13.27 5.04 -3.09
N GLU A 31 14.43 4.40 -2.91
CA GLU A 31 14.83 3.25 -3.74
C GLU A 31 13.89 2.06 -3.60
N PHE A 32 13.38 1.80 -2.40
CA PHE A 32 12.35 0.79 -2.18
C PHE A 32 11.08 1.10 -2.98
N LYS A 33 10.56 2.34 -2.87
CA LYS A 33 9.34 2.76 -3.58
C LYS A 33 9.53 2.76 -5.09
N LYS A 34 10.70 3.18 -5.57
CA LYS A 34 11.07 3.16 -6.98
C LYS A 34 11.12 1.74 -7.54
N ARG A 35 11.79 0.80 -6.85
CA ARG A 35 11.79 -0.61 -7.26
C ARG A 35 10.39 -1.22 -7.29
N LEU A 36 9.56 -0.90 -6.29
CA LEU A 36 8.18 -1.37 -6.26
C LEU A 36 7.37 -0.86 -7.46
N LEU A 37 7.52 0.41 -7.82
CA LEU A 37 6.86 1.02 -8.97
C LEU A 37 7.35 0.43 -10.30
N ASN A 38 8.66 0.20 -10.44
CA ASN A 38 9.22 -0.44 -11.63
C ASN A 38 8.69 -1.87 -11.79
N ASN A 39 8.74 -2.68 -10.73
CA ASN A 39 8.20 -4.04 -10.74
C ASN A 39 6.71 -4.06 -11.10
N TYR A 40 5.93 -3.12 -10.55
CA TYR A 40 4.52 -2.97 -10.89
C TYR A 40 4.33 -2.65 -12.36
N THR A 41 5.07 -1.66 -12.89
CA THR A 41 4.95 -1.21 -14.29
C THR A 41 5.36 -2.31 -15.26
N GLU A 42 6.46 -3.01 -15.00
CA GLU A 42 6.91 -4.15 -15.79
C GLU A 42 5.84 -5.26 -15.84
N ARG A 43 5.24 -5.60 -14.69
CA ARG A 43 4.20 -6.64 -14.63
C ARG A 43 2.88 -6.19 -15.23
N LEU A 44 2.54 -4.91 -15.15
CA LEU A 44 1.33 -4.36 -15.77
C LEU A 44 1.34 -4.50 -17.31
N HIS A 45 2.53 -4.46 -17.93
CA HIS A 45 2.69 -4.65 -19.37
C HIS A 45 2.93 -6.11 -19.80
N ALA A 46 3.06 -7.04 -18.84
CA ALA A 46 3.26 -8.45 -19.15
C ALA A 46 1.95 -9.13 -19.59
N ALA A 47 2.06 -10.18 -20.40
CA ALA A 47 0.89 -10.96 -20.81
C ALA A 47 0.22 -11.65 -19.60
N PRO A 48 -1.11 -11.54 -19.43
CA PRO A 48 -1.82 -12.18 -18.34
C PRO A 48 -1.64 -13.70 -18.34
N LYS A 49 -1.30 -14.25 -17.17
CA LYS A 49 -1.18 -15.70 -16.96
C LYS A 49 -2.50 -16.31 -16.55
N ILE A 50 -2.77 -17.54 -16.98
CA ILE A 50 -4.06 -18.20 -16.74
C ILE A 50 -4.13 -18.73 -15.30
N PHE A 51 -5.25 -18.47 -14.63
CA PHE A 51 -5.58 -19.01 -13.32
C PHE A 51 -6.38 -20.32 -13.47
N PRO A 52 -6.13 -21.35 -12.63
CA PRO A 52 -5.20 -21.39 -11.48
C PRO A 52 -3.76 -21.80 -11.81
N GLN A 53 -3.44 -22.09 -13.09
CA GLN A 53 -2.14 -22.66 -13.50
C GLN A 53 -0.94 -21.82 -13.05
N LEU A 54 -1.09 -20.49 -13.02
CA LEU A 54 -0.04 -19.58 -12.57
C LEU A 54 0.47 -19.89 -11.16
N LEU A 55 -0.38 -20.43 -10.26
CA LEU A 55 -0.01 -20.69 -8.87
C LEU A 55 1.06 -21.79 -8.74
N ALA A 56 1.20 -22.66 -9.74
CA ALA A 56 2.22 -23.69 -9.76
C ALA A 56 3.57 -23.20 -10.31
N ILE A 57 3.58 -22.05 -11.00
CA ILE A 57 4.72 -21.56 -11.78
C ILE A 57 5.33 -20.31 -11.13
N GLU A 58 4.49 -19.44 -10.55
CA GLU A 58 4.91 -18.18 -9.96
C GLU A 58 5.02 -18.24 -8.45
N LYS A 59 6.20 -17.93 -7.92
CA LYS A 59 6.42 -17.81 -6.47
C LYS A 59 6.05 -16.43 -5.94
N ASP A 60 6.33 -15.39 -6.73
CA ASP A 60 5.98 -14.01 -6.40
C ASP A 60 4.74 -13.60 -7.21
N LEU A 61 3.61 -13.59 -6.50
CA LEU A 61 2.31 -13.27 -7.08
C LEU A 61 2.01 -11.77 -7.11
N GLN A 62 2.76 -10.92 -6.40
CA GLN A 62 2.36 -9.52 -6.23
C GLN A 62 2.38 -8.77 -7.57
N PHE A 63 1.28 -8.12 -7.94
CA PHE A 63 1.11 -7.42 -9.21
C PHE A 63 1.18 -8.30 -10.47
N GLN A 64 1.13 -9.63 -10.35
CA GLN A 64 1.12 -10.50 -11.53
C GLN A 64 -0.20 -10.32 -12.29
N PRO A 65 -0.14 -10.09 -13.62
CA PRO A 65 -1.33 -10.04 -14.45
C PRO A 65 -1.91 -11.44 -14.60
N ILE A 66 -3.21 -11.54 -14.40
CA ILE A 66 -3.95 -12.80 -14.30
C ILE A 66 -5.19 -12.73 -15.18
N LYS A 67 -5.46 -13.84 -15.87
CA LYS A 67 -6.71 -14.11 -16.55
C LYS A 67 -7.41 -15.27 -15.85
N ALA A 68 -8.61 -15.01 -15.34
CA ALA A 68 -9.42 -16.02 -14.65
C ALA A 68 -10.81 -16.11 -15.30
N GLN A 69 -11.39 -17.30 -15.30
CA GLN A 69 -12.73 -17.55 -15.83
C GLN A 69 -13.58 -18.19 -14.75
N GLY A 70 -14.74 -17.59 -14.49
CA GLY A 70 -15.62 -18.05 -13.41
C GLY A 70 -16.99 -17.40 -13.44
N VAL A 71 -17.77 -17.66 -12.39
CA VAL A 71 -19.11 -17.08 -12.19
C VAL A 71 -19.09 -16.22 -10.93
N TYR A 72 -19.57 -14.98 -11.03
CA TYR A 72 -19.67 -14.10 -9.88
C TYR A 72 -20.76 -14.56 -8.91
N LEU A 73 -20.43 -14.54 -7.62
CA LEU A 73 -21.36 -14.83 -6.53
C LEU A 73 -21.83 -13.52 -5.92
N ASN A 74 -22.74 -12.85 -6.62
CA ASN A 74 -23.13 -11.49 -6.25
C ASN A 74 -23.82 -11.41 -4.88
N ASP A 75 -24.47 -12.49 -4.44
CA ASP A 75 -25.11 -12.58 -3.12
C ASP A 75 -24.10 -12.49 -1.96
N LEU A 76 -22.81 -12.66 -2.26
CA LEU A 76 -21.70 -12.55 -1.32
C LEU A 76 -20.85 -11.30 -1.56
N THR A 77 -21.38 -10.29 -2.26
CA THR A 77 -20.66 -9.05 -2.52
C THR A 77 -20.45 -8.26 -1.22
N LEU A 78 -19.22 -7.80 -1.02
CA LEU A 78 -18.80 -6.99 0.12
C LEU A 78 -18.43 -5.58 -0.36
N PHE A 79 -18.68 -4.60 0.49
CA PHE A 79 -18.36 -3.20 0.23
C PHE A 79 -17.30 -2.74 1.23
N GLN A 80 -16.09 -2.49 0.75
CA GLN A 80 -15.06 -1.93 1.61
C GLN A 80 -15.18 -0.41 1.63
N GLN A 81 -15.43 0.19 2.79
CA GLN A 81 -15.49 1.64 2.93
C GLN A 81 -14.10 2.25 2.69
N LYS A 82 -14.00 3.17 1.73
CA LYS A 82 -12.73 3.74 1.31
C LYS A 82 -12.92 5.11 0.66
N LEU A 83 -11.95 6.00 0.90
CA LEU A 83 -11.89 7.28 0.19
C LEU A 83 -11.36 7.07 -1.24
N SER A 84 -11.92 7.82 -2.20
CA SER A 84 -11.33 7.96 -3.53
C SER A 84 -9.96 8.63 -3.45
N GLU A 85 -9.20 8.63 -4.56
CA GLU A 85 -7.94 9.37 -4.64
C GLU A 85 -8.11 10.88 -4.39
N GLN A 86 -9.31 11.42 -4.62
CA GLN A 86 -9.68 12.81 -4.38
C GLN A 86 -10.29 13.04 -2.99
N GLY A 87 -10.33 12.03 -2.12
CA GLY A 87 -10.83 12.14 -0.75
C GLY A 87 -12.34 12.05 -0.60
N GLN A 88 -13.08 11.62 -1.63
CA GLN A 88 -14.53 11.44 -1.54
C GLN A 88 -14.89 10.09 -0.88
N PRO A 89 -15.90 10.03 0.00
CA PRO A 89 -16.35 8.78 0.60
C PRO A 89 -17.03 7.88 -0.43
N GLY A 90 -16.81 6.58 -0.31
CA GLY A 90 -17.38 5.57 -1.19
C GLY A 90 -16.99 4.16 -0.79
N TYR A 91 -17.24 3.22 -1.70
CA TYR A 91 -17.04 1.81 -1.48
C TYR A 91 -16.21 1.18 -2.60
N GLU A 92 -15.24 0.35 -2.21
CA GLU A 92 -14.56 -0.58 -3.09
C GLU A 92 -15.38 -1.88 -3.14
N ILE A 93 -15.87 -2.26 -4.33
CA ILE A 93 -16.77 -3.40 -4.50
C ILE A 93 -15.94 -4.68 -4.61
N LEU A 94 -16.16 -5.61 -3.70
CA LEU A 94 -15.46 -6.89 -3.64
C LEU A 94 -16.46 -8.03 -3.89
N THR A 95 -16.36 -8.70 -5.04
CA THR A 95 -17.27 -9.80 -5.38
C THR A 95 -16.49 -11.11 -5.52
N PRO A 96 -16.89 -12.17 -4.80
CA PRO A 96 -16.30 -13.50 -4.98
C PRO A 96 -16.59 -14.07 -6.38
N LEU A 97 -15.58 -14.68 -6.97
CA LEU A 97 -15.66 -15.38 -8.25
C LEU A 97 -15.41 -16.87 -8.03
N ARG A 98 -16.37 -17.69 -8.45
CA ARG A 98 -16.24 -19.15 -8.42
C ARG A 98 -15.53 -19.64 -9.69
N ILE A 99 -14.35 -20.23 -9.50
CA ILE A 99 -13.57 -20.83 -10.58
C ILE A 99 -13.94 -22.32 -10.69
N LYS A 100 -14.06 -22.82 -11.92
CA LYS A 100 -14.38 -24.23 -12.16
C LYS A 100 -13.29 -25.13 -11.58
N ASN A 101 -13.69 -26.20 -10.89
CA ASN A 101 -12.82 -27.20 -10.24
C ASN A 101 -11.98 -26.68 -9.06
N GLU A 102 -12.17 -25.44 -8.61
CA GLU A 102 -11.53 -24.92 -7.41
C GLU A 102 -12.51 -24.94 -6.22
N LYS A 103 -12.02 -25.34 -5.05
CA LYS A 103 -12.80 -25.28 -3.80
C LYS A 103 -12.83 -23.86 -3.22
N LYS A 104 -11.73 -23.13 -3.39
CA LYS A 104 -11.57 -21.76 -2.88
C LYS A 104 -12.13 -20.75 -3.87
N LEU A 105 -12.70 -19.69 -3.33
CA LEU A 105 -13.20 -18.55 -4.09
C LEU A 105 -12.10 -17.52 -4.30
N LEU A 106 -12.14 -16.86 -5.45
CA LEU A 106 -11.24 -15.78 -5.80
C LEU A 106 -11.96 -14.45 -5.55
N LEU A 107 -11.46 -13.62 -4.63
CA LEU A 107 -12.08 -12.34 -4.33
C LEU A 107 -11.65 -11.28 -5.35
N ILE A 108 -12.61 -10.64 -6.02
CA ILE A 108 -12.35 -9.68 -7.09
C ILE A 108 -12.73 -8.26 -6.63
N ASP A 109 -11.76 -7.37 -6.60
CA ASP A 109 -11.94 -5.92 -6.49
C ASP A 109 -12.34 -5.35 -7.84
N ARG A 110 -13.61 -4.96 -7.95
CA ARG A 110 -14.26 -4.44 -9.16
C ARG A 110 -14.12 -2.93 -9.32
N GLY A 111 -13.42 -2.26 -8.41
CA GLY A 111 -13.25 -0.82 -8.43
C GLY A 111 -14.03 -0.09 -7.33
N TRP A 112 -13.82 1.22 -7.30
CA TRP A 112 -14.44 2.14 -6.34
C TRP A 112 -15.68 2.80 -6.94
N VAL A 113 -16.73 2.94 -6.13
CA VAL A 113 -17.94 3.69 -6.45
C VAL A 113 -18.26 4.69 -5.34
N PRO A 114 -18.85 5.86 -5.66
CA PRO A 114 -19.31 6.79 -4.63
C PRO A 114 -20.49 6.19 -3.85
N GLU A 115 -20.70 6.62 -2.60
CA GLU A 115 -21.81 6.11 -1.76
C GLU A 115 -23.20 6.35 -2.37
N THR A 116 -23.30 7.33 -3.27
CA THR A 116 -24.53 7.68 -3.99
C THR A 116 -24.82 6.78 -5.18
N CYS A 117 -23.87 5.93 -5.60
CA CYS A 117 -24.06 5.06 -6.76
C CYS A 117 -24.96 3.87 -6.39
N PRO A 118 -26.06 3.63 -7.12
CA PRO A 118 -26.84 2.42 -6.93
C PRO A 118 -25.97 1.22 -7.33
N VAL A 119 -25.79 0.29 -6.38
CA VAL A 119 -25.06 -0.95 -6.65
C VAL A 119 -25.92 -1.79 -7.60
N THR A 120 -25.47 -1.92 -8.84
CA THR A 120 -26.09 -2.84 -9.79
C THR A 120 -25.43 -4.20 -9.65
N ILE A 121 -26.19 -5.19 -9.19
CA ILE A 121 -25.77 -6.59 -9.17
C ILE A 121 -25.88 -7.12 -10.60
N ASP A 122 -24.73 -7.37 -11.23
CA ASP A 122 -24.68 -7.91 -12.58
C ASP A 122 -25.14 -9.38 -12.58
N THR A 123 -25.63 -9.87 -13.70
CA THR A 123 -26.22 -11.22 -13.83
C THR A 123 -25.20 -12.33 -13.52
N GLN A 124 -25.64 -13.46 -12.93
CA GLN A 124 -24.81 -14.65 -12.65
C GLN A 124 -24.41 -15.40 -13.94
N GLN A 125 -23.60 -14.76 -14.77
CA GLN A 125 -23.07 -15.35 -16.00
C GLN A 125 -21.59 -15.66 -15.86
N GLN A 126 -21.13 -16.60 -16.69
CA GLN A 126 -19.72 -16.92 -16.77
C GLN A 126 -18.96 -15.77 -17.42
N GLN A 127 -17.99 -15.21 -16.70
CA GLN A 127 -17.19 -14.08 -17.15
C GLN A 127 -15.72 -14.45 -17.18
N ILE A 128 -15.01 -13.88 -18.16
CA ILE A 128 -13.56 -13.92 -18.24
C ILE A 128 -13.07 -12.58 -17.73
N ILE A 129 -12.35 -12.60 -16.61
CA ILE A 129 -11.79 -11.42 -15.99
C ILE A 129 -10.29 -11.35 -16.25
N THR A 130 -9.80 -10.12 -16.43
CA THR A 130 -8.37 -9.83 -16.47
C THR A 130 -8.09 -8.75 -15.43
N GLY A 131 -7.06 -8.97 -14.62
CA GLY A 131 -6.69 -8.05 -13.56
C GLY A 131 -5.32 -8.38 -13.00
N ASN A 132 -4.99 -7.81 -11.84
CA ASN A 132 -3.70 -7.99 -11.19
C ASN A 132 -3.86 -8.56 -9.79
N ILE A 133 -2.99 -9.50 -9.41
CA ILE A 133 -2.99 -10.03 -8.05
C ILE A 133 -2.48 -8.97 -7.07
N LYS A 134 -3.23 -8.75 -6.00
CA LYS A 134 -2.81 -7.95 -4.85
C LYS A 134 -2.78 -8.83 -3.61
N LEU A 135 -1.57 -9.02 -3.09
CA LEU A 135 -1.36 -9.67 -1.79
C LEU A 135 -1.92 -8.76 -0.69
N LEU A 136 -2.58 -9.38 0.29
CA LEU A 136 -3.10 -8.68 1.46
C LEU A 136 -1.97 -8.52 2.49
N ASN A 137 -1.81 -7.30 3.01
CA ASN A 137 -0.87 -7.07 4.10
C ASN A 137 -1.51 -7.53 5.42
N GLU A 138 -0.82 -8.42 6.13
CA GLU A 138 -1.28 -8.97 7.42
C GLU A 138 -1.39 -7.89 8.52
N TYR A 139 -0.64 -6.79 8.40
CA TYR A 139 -0.51 -5.75 9.44
C TYR A 139 -1.27 -4.47 9.09
N GLN A 140 -2.59 -4.54 9.03
CA GLN A 140 -3.44 -3.35 9.07
C GLN A 140 -4.23 -3.34 10.36
N PHE A 141 -3.72 -2.61 11.36
CA PHE A 141 -4.46 -2.41 12.62
C PHE A 141 -5.74 -1.64 12.33
N ILE A 142 -6.87 -2.17 12.82
CA ILE A 142 -8.17 -1.50 12.77
C ILE A 142 -8.58 -1.15 14.20
N LEU A 143 -9.16 0.04 14.38
CA LEU A 143 -9.73 0.45 15.64
C LEU A 143 -11.23 0.08 15.61
N GLY A 144 -11.62 -0.98 16.31
CA GLY A 144 -13.02 -1.44 16.39
C GLY A 144 -13.32 -2.69 15.55
N LYS A 145 -14.60 -2.88 15.20
CA LYS A 145 -15.09 -4.06 14.45
C LYS A 145 -14.83 -3.90 12.96
N ASN A 146 -14.33 -4.94 12.29
CA ASN A 146 -14.11 -4.90 10.84
C ASN A 146 -15.43 -4.82 10.06
N ILE A 147 -16.43 -5.60 10.48
CA ILE A 147 -17.77 -5.61 9.89
C ILE A 147 -18.56 -4.44 10.49
N LEU A 148 -18.87 -3.45 9.66
CA LEU A 148 -19.59 -2.24 10.07
C LEU A 148 -21.11 -2.44 9.99
N LYS A 149 -21.56 -3.04 8.91
CA LYS A 149 -22.98 -3.29 8.62
C LYS A 149 -23.11 -4.61 7.87
N SER A 150 -24.13 -5.39 8.22
CA SER A 150 -24.48 -6.61 7.50
C SER A 150 -25.99 -6.77 7.54
N GLU A 151 -26.69 -6.02 6.69
CA GLU A 151 -28.16 -6.00 6.64
C GLU A 151 -28.63 -6.01 5.18
N GLN A 152 -29.74 -6.71 4.92
CA GLN A 152 -30.42 -6.71 3.61
C GLN A 152 -29.52 -7.03 2.40
N GLY A 153 -28.56 -7.96 2.57
CA GLY A 153 -27.66 -8.39 1.49
C GLY A 153 -26.49 -7.45 1.20
N VAL A 154 -26.31 -6.39 2.00
CA VAL A 154 -25.17 -5.47 1.90
C VAL A 154 -24.29 -5.63 3.13
N THR A 155 -23.11 -6.21 2.93
CA THR A 155 -22.07 -6.26 3.97
C THR A 155 -21.04 -5.18 3.72
N VAL A 156 -20.89 -4.26 4.68
CA VAL A 156 -19.86 -3.22 4.67
C VAL A 156 -18.74 -3.60 5.62
N ILE A 157 -17.50 -3.58 5.12
CA ILE A 157 -16.28 -3.88 5.87
C ILE A 157 -15.33 -2.69 5.85
N GLN A 158 -14.51 -2.53 6.88
CA GLN A 158 -13.43 -1.54 6.90
C GLN A 158 -12.20 -2.03 6.11
N ARG A 159 -11.95 -3.33 6.19
CA ARG A 159 -10.72 -3.96 5.69
C ARG A 159 -11.01 -5.35 5.13
N VAL A 160 -10.29 -5.68 4.06
CA VAL A 160 -10.22 -7.05 3.54
C VAL A 160 -9.34 -7.92 4.45
N ASP A 161 -9.96 -8.66 5.37
CA ASP A 161 -9.33 -9.76 6.11
C ASP A 161 -9.99 -11.07 5.67
N MET A 162 -9.20 -11.99 5.11
CA MET A 162 -9.73 -13.23 4.57
C MET A 162 -10.33 -14.13 5.65
N ARG A 163 -9.88 -14.03 6.90
CA ARG A 163 -10.45 -14.82 8.01
C ARG A 163 -11.86 -14.35 8.32
N ASP A 164 -12.02 -13.04 8.56
CA ASP A 164 -13.33 -12.43 8.83
C ASP A 164 -14.32 -12.69 7.68
N ILE A 165 -13.85 -12.58 6.43
CA ILE A 165 -14.67 -12.83 5.24
C ILE A 165 -15.06 -14.31 5.14
N SER A 166 -14.13 -15.23 5.42
CA SER A 166 -14.41 -16.67 5.39
C SER A 166 -15.40 -17.08 6.48
N GLU A 167 -15.26 -16.51 7.69
CA GLU A 167 -16.19 -16.73 8.79
C GLU A 167 -17.59 -16.20 8.48
N LEU A 168 -17.67 -15.00 7.90
CA LEU A 168 -18.95 -14.36 7.55
C LEU A 168 -19.69 -15.10 6.43
N THR A 169 -18.97 -15.52 5.39
CA THR A 169 -19.58 -16.11 4.18
C THR A 169 -19.66 -17.64 4.24
N HIS A 170 -18.99 -18.27 5.21
CA HIS A 170 -18.79 -19.72 5.29
C HIS A 170 -18.15 -20.31 4.03
N GLN A 171 -17.29 -19.54 3.36
CA GLN A 171 -16.55 -19.96 2.18
C GLN A 171 -15.05 -19.84 2.42
N GLU A 172 -14.25 -20.64 1.72
CA GLU A 172 -12.80 -20.49 1.73
C GLU A 172 -12.34 -19.58 0.58
N PHE A 173 -11.35 -18.73 0.84
CA PHE A 173 -10.78 -17.81 -0.15
C PHE A 173 -9.29 -18.06 -0.38
N PHE A 174 -8.82 -17.69 -1.56
CA PHE A 174 -7.38 -17.52 -1.80
C PHE A 174 -6.84 -16.34 -0.96
N PRO A 175 -5.58 -16.39 -0.49
CA PRO A 175 -5.00 -15.39 0.42
C PRO A 175 -4.58 -14.08 -0.30
N PHE A 176 -5.27 -13.72 -1.37
CA PHE A 176 -5.04 -12.53 -2.18
C PHE A 176 -6.31 -12.13 -2.91
N ILE A 177 -6.36 -10.90 -3.41
CA ILE A 177 -7.46 -10.40 -4.22
C ILE A 177 -7.00 -10.12 -5.65
N ILE A 178 -7.93 -10.13 -6.60
CA ILE A 178 -7.67 -9.66 -7.96
C ILE A 178 -8.26 -8.28 -8.11
N VAL A 179 -7.42 -7.33 -8.49
CA VAL A 179 -7.85 -5.96 -8.75
C VAL A 179 -8.08 -5.81 -10.25
N LEU A 180 -9.31 -5.50 -10.64
CA LEU A 180 -9.64 -5.23 -12.04
C LEU A 180 -9.06 -3.88 -12.45
N ASP A 181 -8.41 -3.89 -13.61
CA ASP A 181 -7.93 -2.75 -14.39
C ASP A 181 -7.68 -1.45 -13.60
N ARG A 182 -6.60 -1.44 -12.82
CA ARG A 182 -6.12 -0.24 -12.13
C ARG A 182 -4.83 0.27 -12.74
N GLN A 183 -4.78 1.57 -12.92
CA GLN A 183 -3.56 2.33 -13.10
C GLN A 183 -2.65 2.19 -11.86
N PRO A 184 -1.33 2.39 -12.00
CA PRO A 184 -0.41 2.38 -10.87
C PRO A 184 -0.91 3.32 -9.76
N PRO A 185 -0.91 2.88 -8.50
CA PRO A 185 -1.39 3.72 -7.41
C PRO A 185 -0.57 5.01 -7.33
N THR A 186 -1.25 6.16 -7.47
CA THR A 186 -0.65 7.50 -7.40
C THR A 186 0.01 7.81 -6.06
N THR A 187 -0.33 7.04 -5.02
CA THR A 187 0.27 7.13 -3.68
C THR A 187 1.71 6.61 -3.58
N VAL A 188 2.23 5.94 -4.61
CA VAL A 188 3.61 5.41 -4.63
C VAL A 188 4.56 6.42 -5.30
N LEU A 189 4.47 7.71 -4.97
CA LEU A 189 5.37 8.75 -5.48
C LEU A 189 6.72 8.67 -4.76
N PRO A 190 7.79 8.13 -5.39
CA PRO A 190 9.08 7.98 -4.72
C PRO A 190 9.70 9.35 -4.43
N GLU A 191 9.49 10.32 -5.33
CA GLU A 191 10.10 11.66 -5.32
C GLU A 191 9.97 12.41 -4.00
N ARG A 192 8.85 12.23 -3.27
CA ARG A 192 8.67 12.84 -1.94
C ARG A 192 9.78 12.43 -0.98
N HIS A 193 10.16 11.17 -0.97
CA HIS A 193 11.24 10.66 -0.11
C HIS A 193 12.60 11.19 -0.52
N MET A 194 12.82 11.41 -1.83
CA MET A 194 14.05 12.03 -2.32
C MET A 194 14.17 13.49 -1.86
N ALA A 195 13.10 14.27 -1.97
CA ALA A 195 13.06 15.67 -1.50
C ALA A 195 13.36 15.76 0.01
N TYR A 196 12.76 14.88 0.82
CA TYR A 196 13.06 14.83 2.25
C TYR A 196 14.50 14.41 2.54
N ALA A 197 15.08 13.47 1.77
CA ALA A 197 16.48 13.09 1.95
C ALA A 197 17.42 14.30 1.74
N VAL A 198 17.20 15.07 0.68
CA VAL A 198 17.95 16.32 0.41
C VAL A 198 17.78 17.31 1.56
N GLN A 199 16.55 17.52 2.04
CA GLN A 199 16.28 18.40 3.17
C GLN A 199 17.06 18.01 4.43
N TRP A 200 17.11 16.71 4.78
CA TRP A 200 17.88 16.22 5.93
C TRP A 200 19.39 16.43 5.77
N PHE A 201 19.93 16.22 4.56
CA PHE A 201 21.34 16.50 4.29
C PHE A 201 21.67 18.00 4.34
N LEU A 202 20.75 18.86 3.88
CA LEU A 202 20.90 20.31 4.01
C LEU A 202 20.90 20.76 5.47
N PHE A 203 20.04 20.19 6.33
CA PHE A 203 20.07 20.47 7.76
C PHE A 203 21.38 20.01 8.40
N ALA A 204 21.88 18.82 8.07
CA ALA A 204 23.18 18.36 8.54
C ALA A 204 24.31 19.33 8.11
N LEU A 205 24.29 19.79 6.86
CA LEU A 205 25.26 20.74 6.33
C LEU A 205 25.23 22.07 7.08
N ILE A 206 24.03 22.65 7.28
CA ILE A 206 23.86 23.91 8.02
C ILE A 206 24.40 23.78 9.44
N ILE A 207 24.11 22.67 10.13
CA ILE A 207 24.63 22.40 11.48
C ILE A 207 26.16 22.32 11.48
N ILE A 208 26.77 21.59 10.54
CA ILE A 208 28.23 21.43 10.45
C ILE A 208 28.92 22.77 10.14
N VAL A 209 28.37 23.53 9.20
CA VAL A 209 28.92 24.85 8.82
C VAL A 209 28.81 25.82 9.99
N SER A 210 27.65 25.87 10.65
CA SER A 210 27.44 26.73 11.82
C SER A 210 28.36 26.35 12.98
N PHE A 211 28.53 25.04 13.21
CA PHE A 211 29.48 24.50 14.18
C PHE A 211 30.92 24.92 13.87
N TYR A 212 31.35 24.83 12.61
CA TYR A 212 32.70 25.20 12.18
C TYR A 212 32.99 26.69 12.41
N PHE A 213 32.08 27.58 12.00
CA PHE A 213 32.25 29.02 12.21
C PHE A 213 32.26 29.39 13.69
N PHE A 214 31.34 28.83 14.48
CA PHE A 214 31.29 29.06 15.92
C PHE A 214 32.56 28.56 16.64
N ALA A 215 33.09 27.41 16.26
CA ALA A 215 34.35 26.89 16.81
C ALA A 215 35.56 27.76 16.41
N ARG A 216 35.58 28.26 15.17
CA ARG A 216 36.65 29.11 14.64
C ARG A 216 36.68 30.50 15.27
N GLU A 217 35.53 31.13 15.48
CA GLU A 217 35.44 32.41 16.19
C GLU A 217 36.00 32.29 17.60
N ARG A 218 35.60 31.25 18.32
CA ARG A 218 36.04 31.03 19.69
C ARG A 218 37.54 30.75 19.83
N GLY A 219 38.13 29.99 18.92
CA GLY A 219 39.58 29.74 18.92
C GLY A 219 40.41 31.00 18.62
N ARG A 220 39.77 32.08 18.14
CA ARG A 220 40.40 33.37 17.87
C ARG A 220 40.35 34.32 19.07
N ASP A 221 39.34 34.17 19.93
CA ASP A 221 39.15 34.99 21.14
C ASP A 221 39.98 34.47 22.34
N GLU A 222 40.52 33.26 22.26
CA GLU A 222 41.38 32.64 23.30
C GLU A 222 42.89 32.84 23.05
N LEU A 223 43.29 33.58 22.00
CA LEU A 223 44.66 33.97 21.66
C LEU A 223 44.90 35.46 21.93
#